data_AF-A0A9E2Z3C7-F1
#
_entry.id   AF-A0A9E2Z3C7-F1
#
_cell.length_a   1.000
_cell.length_b   1.000
_cell.length_c   1.000
_cell.angle_alpha   90.00
_cell.angle_beta   90.00
_cell.angle_gamma   90.00
#
_symmetry.space_group_name_H-M   'P 1'
#
loop_
_entity.id
_entity.type
_entity.pdbx_description
1 polymer ?
#
loop_
_entity_poly.entity_id
_entity_poly.type
_entity_poly.pdbx_seq_one_letter_code
_entity_poly.pdbx_strand_id
1 'polypeptide(L)'
;TGTVDAMRSIDPDDFRTAVDDGVVALQKAGADVVLMNPQYSPRTETMISVPPYLDNMRAVAQQRDVPLFDRFAIMHEWNDQGDFDLYGAHHGLELARRVHDCLGRALSIFVIGAAHLGPTQQN
;
A
#
# COMPACT_ATOMS: atom_id res chain seq x y z
N THR A 1 -3.73 -3.86 -0.66
CA THR A 1 -4.43 -4.99 -0.02
C THR A 1 -4.76 -4.65 1.42
N GLY A 2 -5.64 -5.40 2.11
CA GLY A 2 -5.87 -5.31 3.56
C GLY A 2 -7.08 -4.48 4.02
N THR A 3 -7.62 -3.55 3.21
CA THR A 3 -8.81 -2.77 3.60
C THR A 3 -10.04 -3.65 3.80
N VAL A 4 -10.33 -4.56 2.86
CA VAL A 4 -11.49 -5.46 2.93
C VAL A 4 -11.30 -6.51 4.03
N ASP A 5 -10.07 -7.00 4.20
CA ASP A 5 -9.71 -7.96 5.24
C ASP A 5 -9.97 -7.36 6.63
N ALA A 6 -9.50 -6.13 6.86
CA ALA A 6 -9.79 -5.36 8.06
C ALA A 6 -11.29 -5.17 8.28
N MET A 7 -12.04 -4.76 7.25
CA MET A 7 -13.49 -4.58 7.34
C MET A 7 -14.26 -5.86 7.65
N ARG A 8 -13.71 -7.02 7.29
CA ARG A 8 -14.29 -8.33 7.57
C ARG A 8 -13.78 -8.97 8.85
N SER A 9 -12.88 -8.28 9.57
CA SER A 9 -12.22 -8.80 10.76
C SER A 9 -11.57 -10.16 10.50
N ILE A 10 -10.88 -10.29 9.36
CA ILE A 10 -10.06 -11.47 9.08
C ILE A 10 -8.99 -11.59 10.17
N ASP A 11 -8.66 -12.82 10.57
CA ASP A 11 -7.57 -13.01 11.53
C ASP A 11 -6.26 -12.44 10.94
N PRO A 12 -5.51 -11.59 11.67
CA PRO A 12 -4.26 -11.03 11.17
C PRO A 12 -3.25 -12.10 10.71
N ASP A 13 -3.18 -13.25 11.39
CA ASP A 13 -2.25 -14.33 11.02
C ASP A 13 -2.69 -15.05 9.74
N ASP A 14 -4.00 -15.23 9.54
CA ASP A 14 -4.56 -15.74 8.28
C ASP A 14 -4.25 -14.77 7.13
N PHE A 15 -4.43 -13.46 7.36
CA PHE A 15 -4.08 -12.43 6.40
C PHE A 15 -2.59 -12.44 6.07
N ARG A 16 -1.71 -12.52 7.09
CA ARG A 16 -0.26 -12.60 6.89
C ARG A 16 0.11 -13.80 6.02
N THR A 17 -0.46 -14.97 6.33
CA THR A 17 -0.22 -16.21 5.58
C THR A 17 -0.66 -16.05 4.12
N ALA A 18 -1.84 -15.49 3.88
CA ALA A 18 -2.34 -15.27 2.52
C ALA A 18 -1.46 -14.29 1.71
N VAL A 19 -0.96 -13.22 2.34
CA VAL A 19 -0.04 -12.28 1.68
C VAL A 19 1.29 -12.96 1.38
N ASP A 20 1.84 -13.73 2.31
CA ASP A 20 3.08 -14.48 2.15
C ASP A 20 3.00 -15.50 1.00
N ASP A 21 1.95 -16.31 0.99
CA ASP A 21 1.70 -17.30 -0.06
C ASP A 21 1.56 -16.64 -1.44
N GLY A 22 0.86 -15.50 -1.51
CA GLY A 22 0.72 -14.72 -2.73
C GLY A 22 2.05 -14.21 -3.28
N VAL A 23 2.90 -13.65 -2.41
CA VAL A 23 4.25 -13.19 -2.80
C VAL A 23 5.11 -14.36 -3.27
N VAL A 24 5.11 -15.48 -2.55
CA VAL A 24 5.85 -16.70 -2.92
C VAL A 24 5.40 -17.22 -4.28
N ALA A 25 4.10 -17.26 -4.54
CA ALA A 25 3.56 -17.72 -5.81
C ALA A 25 4.01 -16.82 -6.98
N LEU A 26 3.97 -15.50 -6.80
CA LEU A 26 4.41 -14.53 -7.81
C LEU A 26 5.92 -14.63 -8.08
N GLN A 27 6.75 -14.72 -7.04
CA GLN A 27 8.20 -14.88 -7.18
C GLN A 27 8.56 -16.20 -7.88
N LYS A 28 7.87 -17.31 -7.54
CA LYS A 28 8.05 -18.61 -8.24
C LYS A 28 7.66 -18.55 -9.72
N ALA A 29 6.72 -17.67 -10.08
CA ALA A 29 6.35 -17.43 -11.47
C ALA A 29 7.33 -16.51 -12.21
N GLY A 30 8.38 -16.00 -11.55
CA GLY A 30 9.38 -15.11 -12.13
C GLY A 30 8.93 -13.65 -12.25
N ALA A 31 7.88 -13.24 -11.52
CA ALA A 31 7.42 -11.87 -11.50
C ALA A 31 8.15 -11.04 -10.42
N ASP A 32 8.48 -9.79 -10.75
CA ASP A 32 8.83 -8.78 -9.75
C ASP A 32 7.59 -8.40 -8.95
N VAL A 33 7.76 -8.25 -7.63
CA VAL A 33 6.65 -7.99 -6.70
C VAL A 33 6.89 -6.71 -5.94
N VAL A 34 5.86 -5.85 -5.92
CA VAL A 34 5.76 -4.71 -5.00
C VAL A 34 4.49 -4.88 -4.20
N LEU A 35 4.60 -4.77 -2.87
CA LEU A 35 3.44 -4.71 -1.99
C LEU A 35 2.94 -3.28 -1.87
N MET A 36 1.63 -3.11 -1.73
CA MET A 36 1.00 -1.82 -1.43
C MET A 36 -0.06 -2.02 -0.34
N ASN A 37 0.13 -1.32 0.77
CA ASN A 37 -0.69 -1.48 1.98
C ASN A 37 -2.10 -0.84 1.86
N PRO A 38 -2.98 -0.96 2.86
CA PRO A 38 -4.31 -0.35 2.87
C PRO A 38 -4.30 1.16 2.64
N GLN A 39 -5.45 1.69 2.23
CA GLN A 39 -5.65 3.12 2.03
C GLN A 39 -5.95 3.72 3.39
N TYR A 40 -5.32 4.85 3.71
CA TYR A 40 -5.74 5.61 4.87
C TYR A 40 -7.15 6.18 4.65
N SER A 41 -8.00 5.98 5.65
CA SER A 41 -9.35 6.52 5.72
C SER A 41 -9.60 6.81 7.20
N PRO A 42 -9.67 8.09 7.61
CA PRO A 42 -9.90 8.45 9.01
C PRO A 42 -11.14 7.77 9.59
N ARG A 43 -12.21 7.68 8.80
CA ARG A 43 -13.43 6.98 9.18
C ARG A 43 -13.21 5.49 9.42
N THR A 44 -12.41 4.84 8.58
CA THR A 44 -12.14 3.40 8.72
C THR A 44 -11.34 3.13 10.00
N GLU A 45 -10.31 3.94 10.28
CA GLU A 45 -9.51 3.83 11.52
C GLU A 45 -10.35 3.98 12.79
N THR A 46 -11.37 4.84 12.78
CA THR A 46 -12.25 4.99 13.95
C THR A 46 -13.15 3.78 14.23
N MET A 47 -13.34 2.89 13.24
CA MET A 47 -14.27 1.78 13.34
C MET A 47 -13.58 0.42 13.42
N ILE A 48 -12.39 0.28 12.83
CA ILE A 48 -11.70 -0.99 12.62
C ILE A 48 -10.20 -0.81 12.92
N SER A 49 -9.61 -1.78 13.61
CA SER A 49 -8.16 -1.81 13.82
C SER A 49 -7.43 -2.25 12.55
N VAL A 50 -6.77 -1.31 11.89
CA VAL A 50 -5.93 -1.53 10.71
C VAL A 50 -4.44 -1.81 11.03
N PRO A 51 -3.84 -1.35 12.15
CA PRO A 51 -2.43 -1.57 12.44
C PRO A 51 -1.91 -3.01 12.29
N PRO A 52 -2.63 -4.07 12.74
CA PRO A 52 -2.17 -5.45 12.55
C PRO A 52 -1.95 -5.82 11.08
N TYR A 53 -2.78 -5.32 10.17
CA TYR A 53 -2.66 -5.56 8.73
C TYR A 53 -1.47 -4.79 8.12
N LEU A 54 -1.21 -3.56 8.59
CA LEU A 54 -0.04 -2.78 8.18
C LEU A 54 1.26 -3.47 8.60
N ASP A 55 1.32 -3.93 9.85
CA ASP A 55 2.50 -4.58 10.40
C ASP A 55 2.75 -5.94 9.74
N ASN A 56 1.71 -6.71 9.45
CA ASN A 56 1.84 -7.98 8.73
C ASN A 56 2.33 -7.78 7.29
N MET A 57 1.85 -6.76 6.58
CA MET A 57 2.40 -6.45 5.25
C MET A 57 3.86 -6.01 5.31
N ARG A 58 4.26 -5.23 6.34
CA ARG A 58 5.66 -4.83 6.55
C ARG A 58 6.54 -6.04 6.86
N ALA A 59 6.07 -6.95 7.71
CA ALA A 59 6.79 -8.17 8.06
C ALA A 59 7.00 -9.09 6.85
N VAL A 60 5.96 -9.32 6.03
CA VAL A 60 6.10 -10.12 4.80
C VAL A 60 7.02 -9.43 3.80
N ALA A 61 6.91 -8.11 3.62
CA ALA A 61 7.78 -7.35 2.73
C ALA A 61 9.26 -7.56 3.08
N GLN A 62 9.60 -7.43 4.36
CA GLN A 62 10.96 -7.66 4.88
C GLN A 62 11.40 -9.11 4.73
N GLN A 63 10.54 -10.07 5.09
CA GLN A 63 10.84 -11.50 5.04
C GLN A 63 11.09 -11.99 3.60
N ARG A 64 10.41 -11.41 2.62
CA ARG A 64 10.48 -11.82 1.21
C ARG A 64 11.37 -10.93 0.35
N ASP A 65 12.00 -9.94 0.97
CA ASP A 65 12.84 -8.94 0.30
C ASP A 65 12.11 -8.28 -0.88
N VAL A 66 10.85 -7.89 -0.65
CA VAL A 66 10.03 -7.17 -1.65
C VAL A 66 9.76 -5.74 -1.21
N PRO A 67 9.83 -4.76 -2.12
CA PRO A 67 9.50 -3.38 -1.80
C PRO A 67 8.05 -3.22 -1.32
N LEU A 68 7.84 -2.35 -0.34
CA LEU A 68 6.52 -1.96 0.16
C LEU A 68 6.26 -0.48 -0.11
N PHE A 69 5.29 -0.19 -0.97
CA PHE A 69 4.75 1.16 -1.15
C PHE A 69 3.75 1.47 -0.04
N ASP A 70 4.17 2.30 0.92
CA ASP A 70 3.38 2.68 2.09
C ASP A 70 2.36 3.79 1.75
N ARG A 71 1.31 3.42 1.02
CA ARG A 71 0.23 4.36 0.65
C ARG A 71 -0.51 4.87 1.87
N PHE A 72 -0.61 4.07 2.93
CA PHE A 72 -1.27 4.45 4.18
C PHE A 72 -0.59 5.67 4.79
N ALA A 73 0.73 5.60 5.03
CA ALA A 73 1.48 6.68 5.65
C ALA A 73 1.47 7.95 4.79
N ILE A 74 1.62 7.82 3.47
CA ILE A 74 1.55 8.95 2.53
C ILE A 74 0.21 9.68 2.65
N MET A 75 -0.90 8.94 2.61
CA MET A 75 -2.23 9.52 2.69
C MET A 75 -2.56 10.07 4.08
N HIS A 76 -2.05 9.44 5.14
CA HIS A 76 -2.19 9.94 6.52
C HIS A 76 -1.52 11.30 6.66
N GLU A 77 -0.29 11.44 6.16
CA GLU A 77 0.45 12.70 6.19
C GLU A 77 -0.29 13.80 5.41
N TRP A 78 -0.79 13.51 4.20
CA TRP A 78 -1.56 14.49 3.44
C TRP A 78 -2.83 14.96 4.16
N ASN A 79 -3.49 14.07 4.89
CA ASN A 79 -4.64 14.44 5.71
C ASN A 79 -4.23 15.33 6.89
N ASP A 80 -3.17 14.96 7.59
CA ASP A 80 -2.66 15.72 8.75
C ASP A 80 -2.19 17.12 8.36
N GLN A 81 -1.61 17.25 7.17
CA GLN A 81 -1.20 18.55 6.59
C GLN A 81 -2.38 19.36 6.01
N GLY A 82 -3.54 18.75 5.84
CA GLY A 82 -4.71 19.38 5.21
C GLY A 82 -4.63 19.51 3.68
N ASP A 83 -3.68 18.84 3.03
CA ASP A 83 -3.55 18.79 1.57
C ASP A 83 -4.75 18.09 0.90
N PHE A 84 -5.30 17.09 1.61
CA PHE A 84 -6.51 16.38 1.24
C PHE A 84 -7.44 16.21 2.45
N ASP A 85 -8.68 16.69 2.34
CA ASP A 85 -9.73 16.36 3.31
C ASP A 85 -10.27 14.95 3.04
N LEU A 86 -9.72 13.97 3.76
CA LEU A 86 -10.09 12.56 3.67
C LEU A 86 -11.20 12.17 4.66
N TYR A 87 -11.75 13.10 5.46
CA TYR A 87 -12.84 12.83 6.39
C TYR A 87 -14.23 12.77 5.73
N GLY A 88 -14.39 13.43 4.57
CA GLY A 88 -15.66 13.58 3.88
C GLY A 88 -16.38 12.26 3.57
N ALA A 89 -17.70 12.19 3.83
CA ALA A 89 -18.49 10.98 3.63
C ALA A 89 -18.60 10.52 2.17
N HIS A 90 -18.49 11.48 1.26
CA HIS A 90 -18.44 11.30 -0.17
C HIS A 90 -17.32 12.19 -0.68
N HIS A 91 -16.21 11.59 -1.07
CA HIS A 91 -15.23 12.32 -1.85
C HIS A 91 -15.83 12.53 -3.24
N GLY A 92 -15.95 13.80 -3.66
CA GLY A 92 -16.29 14.09 -5.04
C GLY A 92 -15.29 13.42 -5.98
N LEU A 93 -15.73 13.03 -7.18
CA LEU A 93 -14.88 12.39 -8.19
C LEU A 93 -13.56 13.14 -8.42
N GLU A 94 -13.57 14.47 -8.28
CA GLU A 94 -12.39 15.31 -8.43
C GLU A 94 -11.34 15.09 -7.33
N LEU A 95 -11.76 14.93 -6.07
CA LEU A 95 -10.86 14.62 -4.97
C LEU A 95 -10.24 13.23 -5.16
N ALA A 96 -11.07 12.23 -5.50
CA ALA A 96 -10.59 10.89 -5.79
C ALA A 96 -9.57 10.89 -6.94
N ARG A 97 -9.85 11.64 -8.02
CA ARG A 97 -8.93 11.81 -9.15
C ARG A 97 -7.60 12.40 -8.70
N ARG A 98 -7.61 13.51 -7.95
CA ARG A 98 -6.38 14.16 -7.48
C ARG A 98 -5.53 13.26 -6.58
N VAL A 99 -6.17 12.53 -5.65
CA VAL A 99 -5.48 11.58 -4.76
C VAL A 99 -4.81 10.48 -5.59
N HIS A 100 -5.52 9.88 -6.55
CA HIS A 100 -4.97 8.82 -7.39
C HIS A 100 -3.89 9.33 -8.35
N ASP A 101 -4.01 10.56 -8.87
CA ASP A 101 -2.96 11.19 -9.68
C ASP A 101 -1.66 11.36 -8.87
N CYS A 102 -1.75 11.82 -7.62
CA CYS A 102 -0.59 11.97 -6.74
C CYS A 102 0.01 10.61 -6.35
N LEU A 103 -0.83 9.63 -5.96
CA LEU A 103 -0.37 8.27 -5.65
C LEU A 103 0.27 7.59 -6.86
N GLY A 104 -0.30 7.76 -8.06
CA GLY A 104 0.26 7.18 -9.29
C GLY A 104 1.65 7.73 -9.61
N ARG A 105 1.86 9.04 -9.43
CA ARG A 105 3.20 9.66 -9.56
C ARG A 105 4.18 9.13 -8.52
N ALA A 106 3.77 9.09 -7.25
CA ALA A 106 4.61 8.60 -6.16
C ALA A 106 4.98 7.12 -6.35
N LEU A 107 4.02 6.28 -6.73
CA LEU A 107 4.24 4.87 -7.02
C LEU A 107 5.19 4.68 -8.21
N SER A 108 5.06 5.50 -9.25
CA SER A 108 5.97 5.43 -10.41
C SER A 108 7.42 5.72 -10.01
N ILE A 109 7.65 6.76 -9.21
CA ILE A 109 8.97 7.10 -8.67
C ILE A 109 9.51 5.96 -7.80
N PHE A 110 8.65 5.40 -6.93
CA PHE A 110 9.00 4.29 -6.05
C PHE A 110 9.43 3.04 -6.84
N VAL A 111 8.66 2.64 -7.86
CA VAL A 111 8.98 1.47 -8.71
C VAL A 111 10.28 1.69 -9.47
N ILE A 112 10.50 2.87 -10.05
CA ILE A 112 11.76 3.18 -10.76
C ILE A 112 12.96 3.08 -9.80
N GLY A 113 12.82 3.59 -8.57
CA GLY A 113 13.86 3.50 -7.55
C GLY A 113 14.13 2.07 -7.07
N ALA A 114 13.08 1.25 -6.97
CA ALA A 114 13.16 -0.14 -6.53
C ALA A 114 13.66 -1.11 -7.60
N ALA A 115 13.52 -0.76 -8.89
CA ALA A 115 13.84 -1.66 -10.00
C ALA A 115 15.34 -1.93 -10.21
N HIS A 116 16.22 -1.43 -9.33
CA HIS A 116 17.69 -1.57 -9.42
C HIS A 116 18.23 -1.35 -10.85
N LEU A 117 17.63 -0.42 -11.60
CA LEU A 117 18.03 -0.15 -12.97
C LEU A 117 19.49 0.30 -12.97
N GLY A 118 20.38 -0.52 -13.53
CA GLY A 118 21.76 -0.14 -13.76
C GLY A 118 21.84 1.13 -14.59
N PRO A 119 22.97 1.86 -14.57
CA PRO A 119 23.14 3.03 -15.42
C PRO A 119 22.82 2.65 -16.86
N THR A 120 22.05 3.50 -17.54
CA THR A 120 21.79 3.33 -18.98
C THR A 120 23.13 3.30 -19.69
N GLN A 121 23.48 2.14 -20.24
CA GLN A 121 24.73 1.98 -20.98
C GLN A 121 24.62 2.84 -22.24
N GLN A 122 25.25 4.02 -22.21
CA GLN A 122 25.37 4.88 -23.38
C GLN A 122 26.40 4.23 -24.31
N ASN A 123 25.92 3.62 -25.39
CA ASN A 123 26.72 3.20 -26.54
C ASN A 123 26.89 4.37 -27.51
#